data_AF-A0A1G1Q705-F1
#
_entry.id   AF-A0A1G1Q705-F1
#
_cell.length_a   1.000
_cell.length_b   1.000
_cell.length_c   1.000
_cell.angle_alpha   90.00
_cell.angle_beta   90.00
_cell.angle_gamma   90.00
#
_symmetry.space_group_name_H-M   'P 1'
#
loop_
_entity.id
_entity.type
_entity.pdbx_description
1 polymer ?
#
loop_
_entity_poly.entity_id
_entity_poly.type
_entity_poly.pdbx_seq_one_letter_code
_entity_poly.pdbx_strand_id
1 'polypeptide(L)'
;MYQEITHSFTSKKSLLRTIQNDNIVYYWFSLLFLNKSLRATLSQNKNTALSYKEFIASLYFRFILVFFLALFASAMLFHVFSDIYWAVLLPVIALYLSAQKKGFKAFCNIFEEFINQNFDSDSLQKKTLYQIGEFYGDRYAIHSLVDTLQRNIKTYTYFFGISFVFLVFIYPINTLVTCLGLLTTVLIIRIYFNTFSLLRHLQNNK
;
A
#
# COMPACT_ATOMS: atom_id res chain seq x y z
N MET A 1 9.57 6.56 -18.77
CA MET A 1 8.18 6.20 -18.41
C MET A 1 7.67 6.94 -17.16
N TYR A 2 8.10 8.20 -16.91
CA TYR A 2 7.59 9.04 -15.81
C TYR A 2 7.08 10.41 -16.29
N GLN A 3 7.22 10.72 -17.58
CA GLN A 3 6.78 11.99 -18.19
C GLN A 3 5.31 12.01 -18.61
N GLU A 4 4.61 10.87 -18.64
CA GLU A 4 3.20 10.83 -19.04
C GLU A 4 2.22 11.10 -17.88
N ILE A 5 2.68 11.02 -16.61
CA ILE A 5 1.80 11.23 -15.44
C ILE A 5 1.61 12.73 -15.14
N THR A 6 2.43 13.62 -15.73
CA THR A 6 2.47 15.05 -15.38
C THR A 6 1.49 15.93 -16.17
N HIS A 7 0.86 15.44 -17.26
CA HIS A 7 0.09 16.32 -18.16
C HIS A 7 -1.38 15.94 -18.42
N SER A 8 -1.91 14.84 -17.88
CA SER A 8 -3.32 14.52 -18.09
C SER A 8 -4.23 15.21 -17.08
N PHE A 9 -5.12 16.08 -17.55
CA PHE A 9 -6.27 16.59 -16.80
C PHE A 9 -7.07 15.45 -16.17
N THR A 10 -7.34 15.54 -14.87
CA THR A 10 -7.73 14.36 -14.10
C THR A 10 -9.25 14.26 -13.93
N SER A 11 -9.85 13.23 -14.54
CA SER A 11 -11.23 12.82 -14.19
C SER A 11 -11.22 11.94 -12.93
N LYS A 12 -12.29 11.97 -12.14
CA LYS A 12 -12.47 11.06 -10.97
C LYS A 12 -12.20 9.59 -11.32
N LYS A 13 -12.70 9.14 -12.46
CA LYS A 13 -12.51 7.77 -12.97
C LYS A 13 -11.04 7.49 -13.34
N SER A 14 -10.36 8.44 -13.96
CA SER A 14 -8.92 8.30 -14.28
C SER A 14 -8.08 8.22 -13.01
N LEU A 15 -8.40 9.02 -11.99
CA LEU A 15 -7.65 9.03 -10.75
C LEU A 15 -7.86 7.75 -9.93
N LEU A 16 -9.09 7.23 -9.87
CA LEU A 16 -9.35 5.90 -9.29
C LEU A 16 -8.57 4.80 -10.02
N ARG A 17 -8.48 4.86 -11.35
CA ARG A 17 -7.69 3.91 -12.14
C ARG A 17 -6.19 4.04 -11.85
N THR A 18 -5.69 5.26 -11.66
CA THR A 18 -4.31 5.51 -11.24
C THR A 18 -4.04 4.95 -9.85
N ILE A 19 -4.92 5.19 -8.87
CA ILE A 19 -4.81 4.60 -7.52
C ILE A 19 -4.82 3.06 -7.60
N GLN A 20 -5.67 2.47 -8.46
CA GLN A 20 -5.74 1.03 -8.62
C GLN A 20 -4.43 0.42 -9.14
N ASN A 21 -3.75 1.12 -10.04
CA ASN A 21 -2.56 0.61 -10.74
C ASN A 21 -1.25 1.03 -10.08
N ASP A 22 -1.22 2.16 -9.39
CA ASP A 22 -0.04 2.72 -8.73
C ASP A 22 -0.14 2.57 -7.21
N ASN A 23 0.62 1.61 -6.67
CA ASN A 23 0.65 1.34 -5.24
C ASN A 23 1.16 2.53 -4.42
N ILE A 24 2.02 3.39 -4.97
CA ILE A 24 2.56 4.54 -4.24
C ILE A 24 1.46 5.59 -4.06
N VAL A 25 0.68 5.83 -5.11
CA VAL A 25 -0.47 6.73 -5.04
C VAL A 25 -1.53 6.18 -4.07
N TYR A 26 -1.85 4.89 -4.14
CA TYR A 26 -2.72 4.24 -3.17
C TYR A 26 -2.21 4.36 -1.73
N TYR A 27 -0.93 4.10 -1.50
CA TYR A 27 -0.29 4.19 -0.20
C TYR A 27 -0.36 5.62 0.36
N TRP A 28 -0.09 6.63 -0.48
CA TRP A 28 -0.13 8.02 -0.08
C TRP A 28 -1.54 8.47 0.32
N PHE A 29 -2.58 8.15 -0.47
CA PHE A 29 -3.96 8.44 -0.07
C PHE A 29 -4.39 7.62 1.16
N SER A 30 -3.85 6.41 1.33
CA SER A 30 -4.09 5.64 2.55
C SER A 30 -3.50 6.34 3.78
N LEU A 31 -2.29 6.91 3.69
CA LEU A 31 -1.73 7.74 4.77
C LEU A 31 -2.61 8.95 5.06
N LEU A 32 -3.13 9.61 4.02
CA LEU A 32 -4.08 10.72 4.17
C LEU A 32 -5.31 10.32 4.97
N PHE A 33 -5.91 9.17 4.67
CA PHE A 33 -7.09 8.67 5.39
C PHE A 33 -6.81 8.24 6.82
N LEU A 34 -5.55 7.96 7.16
CA LEU A 34 -5.10 7.61 8.51
C LEU A 34 -4.65 8.82 9.33
N ASN A 35 -4.66 10.03 8.76
CA ASN A 35 -4.36 11.25 9.49
C ASN A 35 -5.42 11.50 10.58
N LYS A 36 -5.00 12.01 11.74
CA LYS A 36 -5.85 12.19 12.92
C LYS A 36 -7.07 13.08 12.66
N SER A 37 -6.89 14.21 11.96
CA SER A 37 -7.98 15.14 11.70
C SER A 37 -8.99 14.56 10.72
N LEU A 38 -8.52 13.92 9.66
CA LEU A 38 -9.35 13.29 8.64
C LEU A 38 -10.13 12.09 9.18
N ARG A 39 -9.48 11.29 10.02
CA ARG A 39 -10.07 10.12 10.66
C ARG A 39 -11.31 10.50 11.48
N ALA A 40 -11.25 11.59 12.24
CA ALA A 40 -12.39 12.06 13.02
C ALA A 40 -13.58 12.35 12.09
N THR A 41 -13.35 13.11 11.02
CA THR A 41 -14.38 13.44 10.02
C THR A 41 -14.94 12.20 9.33
N LEU A 42 -14.08 11.29 8.85
CA LEU A 42 -14.51 10.07 8.15
C LEU A 42 -15.30 9.10 9.04
N SER A 43 -14.96 9.06 10.34
CA SER A 43 -15.63 8.20 11.31
C SER A 43 -16.99 8.72 11.78
N GLN A 44 -17.20 10.03 11.74
CA GLN A 44 -18.44 10.69 12.15
C GLN A 44 -19.43 10.85 10.99
N ASN A 45 -18.95 10.90 9.75
CA ASN A 45 -19.81 11.00 8.57
C ASN A 45 -20.51 9.66 8.29
N LYS A 46 -21.85 9.67 8.31
CA LYS A 46 -22.70 8.48 8.10
C LYS A 46 -22.41 7.77 6.78
N ASN A 47 -22.03 8.49 5.73
CA ASN A 47 -21.78 7.93 4.40
C ASN A 47 -20.45 7.16 4.32
N THR A 48 -19.44 7.56 5.11
CA THR A 48 -18.09 6.99 5.04
C THR A 48 -17.72 6.13 6.23
N ALA A 49 -18.42 6.24 7.36
CA ALA A 49 -18.05 5.56 8.60
C ALA A 49 -17.94 4.04 8.46
N LEU A 50 -18.87 3.40 7.73
CA LEU A 50 -18.83 1.96 7.49
C LEU A 50 -17.63 1.58 6.61
N SER A 51 -17.48 2.24 5.47
CA SER A 51 -16.35 2.03 4.55
C SER A 51 -15.01 2.27 5.24
N TYR A 52 -14.92 3.27 6.11
CA TYR A 52 -13.72 3.53 6.91
C TYR A 52 -13.41 2.38 7.87
N LYS A 53 -14.41 1.86 8.58
CA LYS A 53 -14.22 0.67 9.44
C LYS A 53 -13.77 -0.55 8.65
N GLU A 54 -14.38 -0.81 7.50
CA GLU A 54 -14.00 -1.92 6.61
C GLU A 54 -12.57 -1.78 6.07
N PHE A 55 -12.18 -0.56 5.68
CA PHE A 55 -10.82 -0.26 5.26
C PHE A 55 -9.81 -0.55 6.36
N ILE A 56 -10.05 -0.07 7.58
CA ILE A 56 -9.17 -0.31 8.74
C ILE A 56 -9.12 -1.79 9.10
N ALA A 57 -10.26 -2.48 9.16
CA ALA A 57 -10.32 -3.91 9.43
C ALA A 57 -9.52 -4.72 8.39
N SER A 58 -9.61 -4.33 7.11
CA SER A 58 -8.83 -4.97 6.05
C SER A 58 -7.32 -4.79 6.21
N LEU A 59 -6.86 -3.64 6.74
CA LEU A 59 -5.44 -3.40 7.03
C LEU A 59 -4.93 -4.33 8.13
N TYR A 60 -5.66 -4.42 9.25
CA TYR A 60 -5.31 -5.33 10.34
C TYR A 60 -5.34 -6.80 9.89
N PHE A 61 -6.37 -7.21 9.14
CA PHE A 61 -6.48 -8.58 8.68
C PHE A 61 -5.34 -8.95 7.70
N ARG A 62 -4.98 -8.04 6.77
CA ARG A 62 -3.82 -8.23 5.91
C ARG A 62 -2.52 -8.36 6.71
N PHE A 63 -2.34 -7.55 7.75
CA PHE A 63 -1.15 -7.62 8.59
C PHE A 63 -1.01 -8.97 9.28
N ILE A 64 -2.10 -9.49 9.85
CA ILE A 64 -2.12 -10.81 10.47
C ILE A 64 -1.73 -11.89 9.44
N LEU A 65 -2.31 -11.86 8.24
CA LEU A 65 -2.01 -12.83 7.18
C LEU A 65 -0.55 -12.76 6.74
N VAL A 66 0.01 -11.56 6.61
CA VAL A 66 1.42 -11.35 6.27
C VAL A 66 2.33 -11.89 7.37
N PHE A 67 1.98 -11.67 8.63
CA PHE A 67 2.73 -12.21 9.75
C PHE A 67 2.73 -13.74 9.74
N PHE A 68 1.58 -14.37 9.47
CA PHE A 68 1.49 -15.81 9.26
C PHE A 68 2.35 -16.29 8.08
N LEU A 69 2.33 -15.59 6.95
CA LEU A 69 3.18 -15.92 5.79
C LEU A 69 4.67 -15.81 6.13
N ALA A 70 5.07 -14.80 6.89
CA ALA A 70 6.47 -14.61 7.31
C ALA A 70 6.92 -15.71 8.29
N LEU A 71 6.08 -16.06 9.27
CA LEU A 71 6.35 -17.18 10.18
C LEU A 71 6.47 -18.49 9.41
N PHE A 72 5.55 -18.74 8.48
CA PHE A 72 5.56 -19.93 7.62
C PHE A 72 6.81 -20.01 6.74
N ALA A 73 7.21 -18.90 6.11
CA ALA A 73 8.43 -18.83 5.32
C ALA A 73 9.69 -19.11 6.17
N SER A 74 9.74 -18.56 7.39
CA SER A 74 10.82 -18.81 8.34
C SER A 74 10.87 -20.28 8.74
N ALA A 75 9.72 -20.88 9.02
CA ALA A 75 9.54 -22.29 9.34
C ALA A 75 10.03 -23.24 8.23
N MET A 76 9.79 -22.89 6.95
CA MET A 76 10.27 -23.68 5.81
C MET A 76 11.79 -23.68 5.69
N LEU A 77 12.48 -22.59 6.05
CA LEU A 77 13.95 -22.51 6.01
C LEU A 77 14.63 -23.49 6.99
N PHE A 78 13.94 -23.90 8.06
CA PHE A 78 14.46 -24.85 9.05
C PHE A 78 14.08 -26.32 8.75
N HIS A 79 13.58 -26.61 7.54
CA HIS A 79 13.16 -27.96 7.11
C HIS A 79 12.18 -28.67 8.07
N VAL A 80 11.42 -27.91 8.85
CA VAL A 80 10.51 -28.46 9.87
C VAL A 80 9.27 -29.13 9.24
N PHE A 81 9.08 -29.04 7.92
CA PHE A 81 7.78 -29.25 7.27
C PHE A 81 7.87 -30.00 5.91
N SER A 82 7.08 -31.08 5.73
CA SER A 82 6.90 -31.97 4.54
C SER A 82 6.15 -31.35 3.31
N ASP A 83 5.46 -32.13 2.46
CA ASP A 83 4.77 -31.66 1.23
C ASP A 83 3.35 -31.06 1.45
N ILE A 84 2.73 -31.27 2.61
CA ILE A 84 1.32 -30.93 2.89
C ILE A 84 1.05 -29.41 2.98
N TYR A 85 2.08 -28.58 3.04
CA TYR A 85 1.99 -27.17 3.45
C TYR A 85 1.55 -26.23 2.34
N TRP A 86 1.66 -26.67 1.08
CA TRP A 86 1.03 -25.97 -0.04
C TRP A 86 -0.49 -25.86 0.16
N ALA A 87 -1.10 -26.84 0.85
CA ALA A 87 -2.52 -26.83 1.19
C ALA A 87 -2.89 -25.74 2.22
N VAL A 88 -1.93 -25.25 3.01
CA VAL A 88 -2.13 -24.14 3.97
C VAL A 88 -1.75 -22.80 3.36
N LEU A 89 -0.68 -22.76 2.57
CA LEU A 89 -0.18 -21.54 1.94
C LEU A 89 -1.19 -20.92 0.96
N LEU A 90 -1.78 -21.75 0.09
CA LEU A 90 -2.73 -21.29 -0.93
C LEU A 90 -3.97 -20.60 -0.32
N PRO A 91 -4.65 -21.16 0.70
CA PRO A 91 -5.73 -20.47 1.41
C PRO A 91 -5.31 -19.13 2.02
N VAL A 92 -4.12 -19.04 2.62
CA VAL A 92 -3.64 -17.80 3.25
C VAL A 92 -3.42 -16.71 2.19
N ILE A 93 -2.82 -17.05 1.05
CA ILE A 93 -2.67 -16.13 -0.07
C ILE A 93 -4.04 -15.70 -0.62
N ALA A 94 -4.98 -16.64 -0.79
CA ALA A 94 -6.32 -16.33 -1.27
C ALA A 94 -7.08 -15.40 -0.30
N LEU A 95 -6.96 -15.61 1.00
CA LEU A 95 -7.51 -14.73 2.03
C LEU A 95 -6.87 -13.34 1.97
N TYR A 96 -5.56 -13.26 1.75
CA TYR A 96 -4.86 -11.98 1.63
C TYR A 96 -5.36 -11.18 0.42
N LEU A 97 -5.48 -11.82 -0.75
CA LEU A 97 -5.99 -11.19 -1.96
C LEU A 97 -7.46 -10.76 -1.81
N SER A 98 -8.29 -11.58 -1.16
CA SER A 98 -9.68 -11.25 -0.85
C SER A 98 -9.79 -10.04 0.09
N ALA A 99 -8.96 -10.02 1.15
CA ALA A 99 -8.87 -8.90 2.08
C ALA A 99 -8.42 -7.61 1.38
N GLN A 100 -7.43 -7.70 0.50
CA GLN A 100 -6.96 -6.57 -0.30
C GLN A 100 -8.07 -6.02 -1.21
N LYS A 101 -8.82 -6.89 -1.89
CA LYS A 101 -9.93 -6.48 -2.76
C LYS A 101 -11.05 -5.80 -1.98
N LYS A 102 -11.45 -6.35 -0.83
CA LYS A 102 -12.44 -5.74 0.07
C LYS A 102 -11.97 -4.39 0.58
N GLY A 103 -10.73 -4.31 1.06
CA GLY A 103 -10.12 -3.07 1.54
C GLY A 103 -10.03 -1.99 0.46
N PHE A 104 -9.71 -2.37 -0.78
CA PHE A 104 -9.67 -1.45 -1.91
C PHE A 104 -11.06 -0.92 -2.27
N LYS A 105 -12.09 -1.76 -2.26
CA LYS A 105 -13.47 -1.31 -2.49
C LYS A 105 -13.91 -0.28 -1.44
N ALA A 106 -13.63 -0.57 -0.17
CA ALA A 106 -13.92 0.35 0.93
C ALA A 106 -13.13 1.67 0.80
N PHE A 107 -11.85 1.58 0.41
CA PHE A 107 -11.03 2.75 0.08
C PHE A 107 -11.65 3.59 -1.04
N CYS A 108 -12.11 2.98 -2.14
CA CYS A 108 -12.73 3.71 -3.24
C CYS A 108 -13.96 4.49 -2.77
N ASN A 109 -14.83 3.89 -1.95
CA ASN A 109 -16.01 4.58 -1.42
C ASN A 109 -15.62 5.82 -0.58
N ILE A 110 -14.61 5.70 0.28
CA ILE A 110 -14.07 6.83 1.05
C ILE A 110 -13.51 7.89 0.10
N PHE A 111 -12.72 7.46 -0.86
CA PHE A 111 -12.06 8.32 -1.84
C PHE A 111 -13.06 9.12 -2.66
N GLU A 112 -14.11 8.47 -3.15
CA GLU A 112 -15.15 9.10 -3.94
C GLU A 112 -15.89 10.21 -3.17
N GLU A 113 -16.31 9.91 -1.94
CA GLU A 113 -16.95 10.90 -1.09
C GLU A 113 -15.97 12.05 -0.77
N PHE A 114 -14.72 11.71 -0.48
CA PHE A 114 -13.70 12.67 -0.09
C PHE A 114 -13.34 13.65 -1.22
N ILE A 115 -13.28 13.19 -2.47
CA ILE A 115 -13.08 14.08 -3.63
C ILE A 115 -14.31 14.95 -3.87
N ASN A 116 -15.51 14.36 -3.85
CA ASN A 116 -16.75 15.08 -4.12
C ASN A 116 -16.99 16.24 -3.13
N GLN A 117 -16.51 16.13 -1.89
CA GLN A 117 -16.62 17.18 -0.88
C GLN A 117 -15.66 18.35 -1.05
N ASN A 118 -14.57 18.17 -1.82
CA ASN A 118 -13.48 19.14 -1.89
C ASN A 118 -13.26 19.73 -3.29
N PHE A 119 -13.78 19.09 -4.34
CA PHE A 119 -13.63 19.53 -5.71
C PHE A 119 -14.93 19.35 -6.48
N ASP A 120 -15.40 20.43 -7.09
CA ASP A 120 -16.41 20.33 -8.15
C ASP A 120 -15.80 19.65 -9.38
N SER A 121 -16.62 18.93 -10.15
CA SER A 121 -16.18 18.15 -11.32
C SER A 121 -15.30 18.95 -12.28
N ASP A 122 -15.62 20.23 -12.51
CA ASP A 122 -14.87 21.11 -13.42
C ASP A 122 -13.55 21.58 -12.83
N SER A 123 -13.49 21.75 -11.50
CA SER A 123 -12.27 22.12 -10.79
C SER A 123 -11.28 20.96 -10.72
N LEU A 124 -11.78 19.73 -10.58
CA LEU A 124 -10.98 18.51 -10.53
C LEU A 124 -10.30 18.24 -11.87
N GLN A 125 -11.03 18.39 -12.98
CA GLN A 125 -10.48 18.17 -14.32
C GLN A 125 -9.29 19.07 -14.61
N LYS A 126 -9.29 20.31 -14.08
CA LYS A 126 -8.19 21.26 -14.28
C LYS A 126 -6.95 21.00 -13.41
N LYS A 127 -7.03 20.05 -12.48
CA LYS A 127 -5.93 19.71 -11.57
C LYS A 127 -5.25 18.42 -11.97
N THR A 128 -3.93 18.39 -11.82
CA THR A 128 -3.13 17.16 -11.92
C THR A 128 -3.16 16.39 -10.61
N LEU A 129 -2.82 15.09 -10.65
CA LEU A 129 -2.65 14.28 -9.45
C LEU A 129 -1.64 14.90 -8.46
N TYR A 130 -0.59 15.53 -8.99
CA TYR A 130 0.40 16.23 -8.18
C TYR A 130 -0.20 17.41 -7.40
N GLN A 131 -0.96 18.27 -8.10
CA GLN A 131 -1.61 19.43 -7.47
C GLN A 131 -2.69 19.02 -6.46
N ILE A 132 -3.38 17.91 -6.71
CA ILE A 132 -4.32 17.32 -5.73
C ILE A 132 -3.52 16.82 -4.51
N GLY A 133 -2.38 16.17 -4.76
CA GLY A 133 -1.46 15.70 -3.73
C GLY A 133 -0.92 16.82 -2.85
N GLU A 134 -0.42 17.91 -3.44
CA GLU A 134 0.04 19.10 -2.72
C GLU A 134 -1.07 19.74 -1.89
N PHE A 135 -2.24 19.98 -2.51
CA PHE A 135 -3.38 20.58 -1.82
C PHE A 135 -3.73 19.85 -0.52
N TYR A 136 -3.77 18.51 -0.57
CA TYR A 136 -4.06 17.71 0.61
C TYR A 136 -2.86 17.54 1.54
N GLY A 137 -1.63 17.48 1.00
CA GLY A 137 -0.40 17.44 1.79
C GLY A 137 -0.30 18.66 2.71
N ASP A 138 -0.52 19.85 2.15
CA ASP A 138 -0.52 21.12 2.89
C ASP A 138 -1.66 21.18 3.90
N ARG A 139 -2.88 20.84 3.48
CA ARG A 139 -4.08 20.92 4.34
C ARG A 139 -4.02 20.00 5.56
N TYR A 140 -3.39 18.83 5.43
CA TYR A 140 -3.36 17.81 6.48
C TYR A 140 -1.97 17.61 7.09
N ALA A 141 -1.00 18.47 6.74
CA ALA A 141 0.39 18.41 7.19
C ALA A 141 1.04 17.02 6.99
N ILE A 142 0.81 16.43 5.81
CA ILE A 142 1.39 15.15 5.41
C ILE A 142 2.41 15.42 4.32
N HIS A 143 3.49 14.63 4.27
CA HIS A 143 4.46 14.75 3.18
C HIS A 143 3.81 14.68 1.82
N SER A 144 4.33 15.44 0.86
CA SER A 144 3.81 15.46 -0.50
C SER A 144 3.88 14.07 -1.13
N LEU A 145 3.08 13.85 -2.17
CA LEU A 145 3.10 12.61 -2.95
C LEU A 145 4.49 12.35 -3.53
N VAL A 146 5.19 13.40 -3.98
CA VAL A 146 6.54 13.29 -4.55
C VAL A 146 7.57 12.96 -3.48
N ASP A 147 7.52 13.58 -2.30
CA ASP A 147 8.42 13.25 -1.19
C ASP A 147 8.24 11.78 -0.77
N THR A 148 6.99 11.33 -0.73
CA THR A 148 6.64 9.95 -0.38
C THR A 148 7.16 8.97 -1.43
N LEU A 149 7.01 9.30 -2.72
CA LEU A 149 7.56 8.51 -3.83
C LEU A 149 9.10 8.42 -3.74
N GLN A 150 9.78 9.55 -3.51
CA GLN A 150 11.24 9.56 -3.38
C GLN A 150 11.74 8.75 -2.18
N ARG A 151 11.08 8.86 -1.01
CA ARG A 151 11.45 8.07 0.17
C ARG A 151 11.24 6.59 -0.05
N ASN A 152 10.14 6.21 -0.69
CA ASN A 152 9.87 4.83 -1.05
C ASN A 152 10.94 4.29 -2.00
N ILE A 153 11.25 5.01 -3.10
CA ILE A 153 12.31 4.60 -4.05
C ILE A 153 13.63 4.38 -3.33
N LYS A 154 14.10 5.34 -2.51
CA LYS A 154 15.35 5.21 -1.74
C LYS A 154 15.35 3.96 -0.86
N THR A 155 14.23 3.68 -0.21
CA THR A 155 14.12 2.51 0.67
C THR A 155 14.10 1.19 -0.10
N TYR A 156 13.36 1.12 -1.22
CA TYR A 156 13.39 -0.04 -2.11
C TYR A 156 14.80 -0.31 -2.62
N THR A 157 15.49 0.72 -3.11
CA THR A 157 16.87 0.60 -3.61
C THR A 157 17.82 0.12 -2.51
N TYR A 158 17.69 0.65 -1.29
CA TYR A 158 18.53 0.27 -0.15
C TYR A 158 18.36 -1.22 0.22
N PHE A 159 17.13 -1.66 0.47
CA PHE A 159 16.87 -3.06 0.84
C PHE A 159 17.16 -4.03 -0.30
N PHE A 160 16.85 -3.65 -1.55
CA PHE A 160 17.20 -4.46 -2.71
C PHE A 160 18.71 -4.61 -2.86
N GLY A 161 19.47 -3.52 -2.69
CA GLY A 161 20.93 -3.55 -2.72
C GLY A 161 21.52 -4.45 -1.65
N ILE A 162 21.03 -4.37 -0.41
CA ILE A 162 21.47 -5.25 0.69
C ILE A 162 21.17 -6.72 0.37
N SER A 163 19.93 -7.03 -0.03
CA SER A 163 19.56 -8.41 -0.37
C SER A 163 20.36 -8.95 -1.56
N PHE A 164 20.66 -8.12 -2.55
CA PHE A 164 21.54 -8.49 -3.67
C PHE A 164 22.94 -8.81 -3.18
N VAL A 165 23.54 -7.95 -2.36
CA VAL A 165 24.88 -8.22 -1.80
C VAL A 165 24.89 -9.52 -1.01
N PHE A 166 23.87 -9.75 -0.18
CA PHE A 166 23.76 -10.93 0.65
C PHE A 166 23.59 -12.22 -0.17
N LEU A 167 22.64 -12.25 -1.12
CA LEU A 167 22.31 -13.44 -1.90
C LEU A 167 23.32 -13.77 -3.01
N VAL A 168 24.09 -12.78 -3.47
CA VAL A 168 25.08 -12.99 -4.56
C VAL A 168 26.48 -13.23 -4.00
N PHE A 169 26.89 -12.49 -2.96
CA PHE A 169 28.29 -12.52 -2.51
C PHE A 169 28.50 -13.23 -1.17
N ILE A 170 27.52 -13.20 -0.26
CA ILE A 170 27.68 -13.79 1.09
C ILE A 170 27.21 -15.25 1.10
N TYR A 171 26.06 -15.53 0.48
CA TYR A 171 25.50 -16.88 0.38
C TYR A 171 25.17 -17.18 -1.08
N PRO A 172 26.18 -17.39 -1.95
CA PRO A 172 25.95 -17.65 -3.38
C PRO A 172 25.23 -18.99 -3.54
N ILE A 173 23.93 -18.92 -3.82
CA ILE A 173 23.13 -20.06 -4.24
C ILE A 173 23.13 -20.10 -5.78
N ASN A 174 22.58 -21.14 -6.40
CA ASN A 174 22.36 -21.14 -7.84
C ASN A 174 21.51 -19.91 -8.27
N THR A 175 21.70 -19.50 -9.53
CA THR A 175 21.06 -18.33 -10.12
C THR A 175 19.54 -18.28 -9.95
N LEU A 176 18.86 -19.43 -10.04
CA LEU A 176 17.42 -19.53 -9.87
C LEU A 176 16.98 -19.20 -8.44
N VAL A 177 17.69 -19.71 -7.42
CA VAL A 177 17.37 -19.41 -6.01
C VAL A 177 17.71 -17.96 -5.67
N THR A 178 18.79 -17.41 -6.20
CA THR A 178 19.12 -15.98 -6.06
C THR A 178 18.03 -15.10 -6.66
N CYS A 179 17.55 -15.41 -7.87
CA CYS A 179 16.43 -14.71 -8.51
C CYS A 179 15.16 -14.78 -7.65
N LEU A 180 14.81 -15.97 -7.13
CA LEU A 180 13.66 -16.15 -6.25
C LEU A 180 13.80 -15.38 -4.94
N GLY A 181 14.98 -15.36 -4.32
CA GLY A 181 15.24 -14.61 -3.08
C GLY A 181 15.12 -13.10 -3.27
N LEU A 182 15.60 -12.58 -4.41
CA LEU A 182 15.46 -11.16 -4.78
C LEU A 182 14.00 -10.79 -5.01
N LEU A 183 13.26 -11.62 -5.75
CA LEU A 183 11.84 -11.41 -6.01
C LEU A 183 11.02 -11.43 -4.71
N THR A 184 11.35 -12.37 -3.81
CA THR A 184 10.77 -12.46 -2.47
C THR A 184 11.07 -11.21 -1.63
N THR A 185 12.29 -10.69 -1.69
CA THR A 185 12.66 -9.44 -1.01
C THR A 185 11.79 -8.28 -1.47
N VAL A 186 11.63 -8.10 -2.79
CA VAL A 186 10.79 -7.03 -3.35
C VAL A 186 9.34 -7.16 -2.89
N LEU A 187 8.81 -8.40 -2.87
CA LEU A 187 7.46 -8.67 -2.36
C LEU A 187 7.32 -8.34 -0.87
N ILE A 188 8.30 -8.72 -0.04
CA ILE A 188 8.31 -8.43 1.40
C ILE A 188 8.34 -6.92 1.64
N ILE A 189 9.21 -6.17 0.95
CA ILE A 189 9.27 -4.71 1.07
C ILE A 189 7.92 -4.09 0.67
N ARG A 190 7.33 -4.55 -0.43
CA ARG A 190 6.02 -4.07 -0.90
C ARG A 190 4.92 -4.32 0.13
N ILE A 191 4.90 -5.52 0.71
CA ILE A 191 3.95 -5.89 1.76
C ILE A 191 4.15 -5.04 3.02
N TYR A 192 5.40 -4.84 3.43
CA TYR A 192 5.78 -4.01 4.58
C TYR A 192 5.25 -2.58 4.43
N PHE A 193 5.51 -1.93 3.30
CA PHE A 193 5.01 -0.58 3.05
C PHE A 193 3.49 -0.51 2.98
N ASN A 194 2.86 -1.43 2.24
CA ASN A 194 1.41 -1.41 2.05
C ASN A 194 0.60 -1.74 3.30
N THR A 195 1.22 -2.31 4.35
CA THR A 195 0.48 -2.85 5.49
C THR A 195 1.08 -2.42 6.82
N PHE A 196 2.36 -2.70 7.07
CA PHE A 196 3.00 -2.37 8.34
C PHE A 196 3.18 -0.86 8.54
N SER A 197 3.66 -0.15 7.52
CA SER A 197 3.86 1.30 7.60
C SER A 197 2.55 2.04 7.85
N LEU A 198 1.47 1.65 7.16
CA LEU A 198 0.13 2.21 7.39
C LEU A 198 -0.37 1.95 8.82
N LEU A 199 -0.21 0.73 9.34
CA LEU A 199 -0.62 0.41 10.70
C LEU A 199 0.19 1.15 11.77
N ARG A 200 1.50 1.30 11.57
CA ARG A 200 2.35 2.11 12.45
C ARG A 200 1.87 3.56 12.47
N HIS A 201 1.50 4.12 11.32
CA HIS A 201 0.95 5.47 11.24
C HIS A 201 -0.40 5.59 11.98
N LEU A 202 -1.27 4.60 11.84
CA LEU A 202 -2.54 4.53 12.58
C LEU A 202 -2.33 4.47 14.11
N GLN A 203 -1.29 3.77 14.58
CA GLN A 203 -0.97 3.66 16.00
C GLN A 203 -0.35 4.95 16.57
N ASN A 204 0.57 5.57 15.83
CA ASN A 204 1.25 6.79 16.25
C ASN A 204 0.33 8.03 16.25
N ASN A 205 -0.78 7.99 15.50
CA ASN A 205 -1.77 9.07 15.42
C ASN A 205 -2.98 8.89 16.37
N LYS A 206 -2.89 8.02 17.37
CA LYS A 206 -3.87 7.96 18.47
C LYS A 206 -3.70 9.19 19.37
#